data_AF-A0A9P9SPE2-F1
#
_entry.id   AF-A0A9P9SPE2-F1
#
_cell.length_a   1.000
_cell.length_b   1.000
_cell.length_c   1.000
_cell.angle_alpha   90.00
_cell.angle_beta   90.00
_cell.angle_gamma   90.00
#
_symmetry.space_group_name_H-M   'P 1'
#
loop_
_entity.id
_entity.type
_entity.pdbx_description
1 polymer ?
#
loop_
_entity_poly.entity_id
_entity_poly.type
_entity_poly.pdbx_seq_one_letter_code
_entity_poly.pdbx_strand_id
1 'polypeptide(L)'
;MAPRKPKADDDAASTTSTDVPSVLKPKTEKAKVEKPPKSEKPKVAKPKAGKKEKEKVDVEGASGVKEKSKGGKKEKDTLASVGKGVGEDGEGKMGGKDGKEKVKPVTGEEAMELIAAYLKMQNRPYSATEVSLNLHGKVTKTVADKLLKEMEQNGQIKGKASKSGTGGQWVFWSIQDPADSASPEELAAMDISITTLRDCLPTLKANLKTHTTKLNTLRSALTAFELASAVEQIRAENQAKREKLRGLKEGVMKTVTTEEVEKVEKDLKYWAAKRFARKKAFENLEGVLRDGMTKEDIWEKAGIEEDVY
;
A
#
# COMPACT_ATOMS: atom_id res chain seq x y z
N MET A 1 -43.12 38.98 -43.61
CA MET A 1 -42.52 40.32 -43.48
C MET A 1 -42.52 40.71 -42.01
N ALA A 2 -41.47 41.36 -41.51
CA ALA A 2 -41.59 42.19 -40.30
C ALA A 2 -42.13 43.58 -40.69
N PRO A 3 -42.75 44.30 -39.76
CA PRO A 3 -42.10 45.53 -39.31
C PRO A 3 -42.06 45.69 -37.77
N ARG A 4 -41.39 46.74 -37.30
CA ARG A 4 -40.95 46.95 -35.90
C ARG A 4 -41.64 48.18 -35.27
N LYS A 5 -41.91 48.09 -33.95
CA LYS A 5 -41.77 49.16 -32.91
C LYS A 5 -42.65 50.44 -33.04
N PRO A 6 -43.02 51.11 -31.93
CA PRO A 6 -42.11 51.86 -31.04
C PRO A 6 -42.23 51.52 -29.53
N LYS A 7 -41.53 52.31 -28.70
CA LYS A 7 -41.21 52.10 -27.28
C LYS A 7 -41.42 53.44 -26.53
N ALA A 8 -41.94 53.38 -25.31
CA ALA A 8 -41.73 54.30 -24.16
C ALA A 8 -42.53 53.71 -22.99
N ASP A 9 -41.93 53.04 -22.00
CA ASP A 9 -41.17 53.57 -20.85
C ASP A 9 -42.10 54.07 -19.73
N ASP A 10 -42.13 53.35 -18.58
CA ASP A 10 -42.21 53.96 -17.24
C ASP A 10 -41.78 52.96 -16.14
N ASP A 11 -41.41 53.49 -14.96
CA ASP A 11 -40.61 52.84 -13.92
C ASP A 11 -41.36 51.87 -12.97
N ALA A 12 -40.69 50.76 -12.58
CA ALA A 12 -40.92 50.08 -11.31
C ALA A 12 -39.70 49.22 -10.90
N ALA A 13 -39.17 49.47 -9.70
CA ALA A 13 -37.96 48.84 -9.19
C ALA A 13 -38.17 47.41 -8.63
N SER A 14 -37.15 46.55 -8.76
CA SER A 14 -36.67 45.72 -7.64
C SER A 14 -35.28 45.15 -7.93
N THR A 15 -34.32 45.42 -7.04
CA THR A 15 -32.96 44.92 -7.10
C THR A 15 -32.72 43.88 -6.00
N THR A 16 -32.47 42.62 -6.39
CA THR A 16 -31.98 41.59 -5.46
C THR A 16 -30.69 40.98 -6.02
N SER A 17 -29.58 41.67 -5.76
CA SER A 17 -28.24 41.15 -6.04
C SER A 17 -27.95 39.96 -5.13
N THR A 18 -27.73 38.78 -5.73
CA THR A 18 -27.25 37.59 -5.00
C THR A 18 -25.75 37.48 -5.22
N ASP A 19 -24.98 38.19 -4.40
CA ASP A 19 -23.52 38.16 -4.45
C ASP A 19 -23.01 36.87 -3.78
N VAL A 20 -22.31 36.03 -4.55
CA VAL A 20 -21.72 34.77 -4.07
C VAL A 20 -20.20 34.90 -4.25
N PRO A 21 -19.41 35.00 -3.17
CA PRO A 21 -18.01 35.36 -3.28
C PRO A 21 -17.18 34.32 -4.02
N SER A 22 -16.43 34.78 -5.01
CA SER A 22 -15.61 33.95 -5.91
C SER A 22 -14.46 33.26 -5.17
N VAL A 23 -14.34 31.94 -5.33
CA VAL A 23 -13.26 31.14 -4.73
C VAL A 23 -11.92 31.48 -5.39
N LEU A 24 -11.05 32.13 -4.63
CA LEU A 24 -9.69 32.47 -5.05
C LEU A 24 -8.85 31.21 -5.30
N LYS A 25 -8.51 30.97 -6.57
CA LYS A 25 -7.49 29.98 -6.97
C LYS A 25 -6.09 30.59 -6.81
N PRO A 26 -5.15 29.96 -6.10
CA PRO A 26 -3.78 30.45 -6.05
C PRO A 26 -3.09 30.24 -7.41
N LYS A 27 -2.76 31.35 -8.08
CA LYS A 27 -1.77 31.36 -9.17
C LYS A 27 -0.38 31.57 -8.57
N THR A 28 0.52 30.62 -8.77
CA THR A 28 1.96 30.87 -8.72
C THR A 28 2.58 30.38 -10.02
N GLU A 29 2.93 31.33 -10.89
CA GLU A 29 3.70 31.05 -12.10
C GLU A 29 5.15 30.68 -11.78
N LYS A 30 5.81 30.11 -12.78
CA LYS A 30 7.09 29.40 -12.66
C LYS A 30 8.25 30.38 -12.53
N ALA A 31 8.97 30.34 -11.41
CA ALA A 31 10.32 30.91 -11.32
C ALA A 31 11.34 29.92 -11.91
N LYS A 32 12.09 30.37 -12.92
CA LYS A 32 13.18 29.64 -13.60
C LYS A 32 14.50 29.93 -12.89
N VAL A 33 15.21 28.90 -12.42
CA VAL A 33 16.57 29.04 -11.87
C VAL A 33 17.51 28.09 -12.63
N GLU A 34 18.60 28.64 -13.14
CA GLU A 34 19.63 27.94 -13.92
C GLU A 34 20.69 27.25 -13.02
N LYS A 35 21.39 26.27 -13.59
CA LYS A 35 22.56 25.63 -12.97
C LYS A 35 23.86 26.33 -13.36
N PRO A 36 24.78 26.58 -12.41
CA PRO A 36 26.21 26.71 -12.68
C PRO A 36 26.92 25.32 -12.68
N PRO A 37 28.18 25.24 -13.15
CA PRO A 37 28.68 24.03 -13.83
C PRO A 37 29.54 23.06 -12.97
N LYS A 38 29.85 21.92 -13.57
CA LYS A 38 30.90 20.98 -13.13
C LYS A 38 32.30 21.55 -13.40
N SER A 39 33.27 21.22 -12.54
CA SER A 39 34.70 21.23 -12.85
C SER A 39 35.28 19.81 -12.69
N GLU A 40 36.36 19.51 -13.42
CA GLU A 40 36.90 18.15 -13.59
C GLU A 40 38.17 17.85 -12.75
N LYS A 41 38.62 16.59 -12.84
CA LYS A 41 39.66 15.92 -12.03
C LYS A 41 41.10 16.31 -12.42
N PRO A 42 42.11 15.85 -11.65
CA PRO A 42 42.89 14.66 -12.09
C PRO A 42 42.95 13.54 -11.01
N LYS A 43 42.74 12.25 -11.34
CA LYS A 43 43.73 11.21 -11.73
C LYS A 43 44.78 10.96 -10.64
N VAL A 44 44.77 9.79 -9.97
CA VAL A 44 45.53 8.55 -10.33
C VAL A 44 45.05 7.37 -9.42
N ALA A 45 45.03 6.08 -9.77
CA ALA A 45 45.00 5.40 -11.08
C ALA A 45 44.37 3.97 -11.00
N LYS A 46 45.17 2.91 -10.74
CA LYS A 46 44.86 1.45 -10.66
C LYS A 46 46.11 0.70 -10.15
N PRO A 47 46.10 -0.57 -9.67
CA PRO A 47 45.49 -1.72 -10.36
C PRO A 47 44.80 -2.81 -9.49
N LYS A 48 44.43 -3.92 -10.15
CA LYS A 48 43.75 -5.13 -9.63
C LYS A 48 44.76 -6.21 -9.19
N ALA A 49 44.20 -7.30 -8.62
CA ALA A 49 44.74 -8.65 -8.36
C ALA A 49 45.27 -8.87 -6.92
N GLY A 50 45.06 -10.04 -6.28
CA GLY A 50 44.40 -11.25 -6.77
C GLY A 50 44.04 -12.30 -5.70
N LYS A 51 43.60 -13.45 -6.22
CA LYS A 51 43.11 -14.70 -5.59
C LYS A 51 43.92 -15.28 -4.40
N LYS A 52 43.27 -16.23 -3.70
CA LYS A 52 43.82 -17.30 -2.79
C LYS A 52 44.24 -16.81 -1.39
N GLU A 53 44.23 -17.63 -0.33
CA GLU A 53 43.83 -19.05 -0.16
C GLU A 53 43.16 -19.30 1.21
N LYS A 54 42.86 -20.56 1.55
CA LYS A 54 42.30 -21.00 2.84
C LYS A 54 43.39 -21.02 3.94
N GLU A 55 42.97 -20.85 5.19
CA GLU A 55 43.61 -21.55 6.31
C GLU A 55 42.56 -22.03 7.32
N LYS A 56 42.80 -23.19 7.93
CA LYS A 56 41.99 -23.79 9.00
C LYS A 56 42.58 -23.37 10.34
N VAL A 57 41.74 -23.17 11.36
CA VAL A 57 42.12 -23.51 12.73
C VAL A 57 40.96 -24.25 13.37
N ASP A 58 41.20 -25.52 13.71
CA ASP A 58 40.32 -26.34 14.53
C ASP A 58 40.64 -26.06 16.02
N VAL A 59 39.62 -25.89 16.88
CA VAL A 59 39.76 -26.07 18.34
C VAL A 59 38.50 -26.76 18.87
N GLU A 60 38.69 -27.90 19.53
CA GLU A 60 37.65 -28.66 20.21
C GLU A 60 37.29 -28.05 21.57
N GLY A 61 36.07 -28.29 22.04
CA GLY A 61 35.62 -27.92 23.39
C GLY A 61 34.40 -28.75 23.80
N ALA A 62 34.57 -29.66 24.76
CA ALA A 62 33.63 -30.75 25.02
C ALA A 62 32.56 -30.45 26.09
N SER A 63 31.67 -31.43 26.31
CA SER A 63 30.57 -31.51 27.29
C SER A 63 29.34 -30.63 27.00
N GLY A 64 28.09 -31.09 27.09
CA GLY A 64 27.57 -32.43 27.33
C GLY A 64 26.84 -32.60 28.67
N VAL A 65 25.51 -32.43 28.68
CA VAL A 65 24.56 -33.08 29.61
C VAL A 65 23.26 -33.37 28.84
N LYS A 66 22.56 -34.42 29.25
CA LYS A 66 21.41 -35.03 28.57
C LYS A 66 20.30 -35.21 29.61
N GLU A 67 19.16 -34.55 29.45
CA GLU A 67 17.99 -34.83 30.28
C GLU A 67 16.70 -34.87 29.47
N LYS A 68 15.81 -35.82 29.83
CA LYS A 68 14.50 -36.04 29.22
C LYS A 68 13.42 -35.49 30.14
N SER A 69 12.37 -34.92 29.58
CA SER A 69 11.03 -34.99 30.19
C SER A 69 9.94 -35.19 29.15
N LYS A 70 8.84 -35.82 29.56
CA LYS A 70 7.72 -36.27 28.71
C LYS A 70 6.52 -35.32 28.84
N GLY A 71 5.82 -35.13 27.72
CA GLY A 71 4.36 -35.29 27.65
C GLY A 71 3.48 -34.09 28.05
N GLY A 72 2.37 -33.93 27.32
CA GLY A 72 1.34 -32.92 27.62
C GLY A 72 0.39 -32.70 26.44
N LYS A 73 -0.69 -33.47 26.35
CA LYS A 73 -1.72 -33.39 25.30
C LYS A 73 -2.74 -32.27 25.64
N LYS A 74 -3.17 -31.48 24.66
CA LYS A 74 -4.51 -30.85 24.69
C LYS A 74 -5.06 -30.53 23.29
N GLU A 75 -6.29 -30.95 23.06
CA GLU A 75 -7.12 -30.66 21.88
C GLU A 75 -8.00 -29.39 22.11
N LYS A 76 -8.79 -29.05 21.09
CA LYS A 76 -9.73 -27.90 20.91
C LYS A 76 -9.16 -26.75 20.08
N ASP A 77 -9.89 -26.17 19.12
CA ASP A 77 -11.19 -26.52 18.53
C ASP A 77 -11.24 -26.04 17.06
N THR A 78 -12.10 -26.66 16.26
CA THR A 78 -12.41 -26.24 14.89
C THR A 78 -13.46 -25.12 14.85
N LEU A 79 -13.28 -24.10 14.01
CA LEU A 79 -14.37 -23.63 13.15
C LEU A 79 -13.89 -22.89 11.88
N ALA A 80 -14.64 -23.05 10.81
CA ALA A 80 -14.54 -22.36 9.52
C ALA A 80 -15.15 -20.93 9.64
N SER A 81 -15.19 -20.01 8.67
CA SER A 81 -14.81 -19.92 7.24
C SER A 81 -15.09 -18.48 6.74
N VAL A 82 -14.65 -18.13 5.52
CA VAL A 82 -15.09 -16.92 4.74
C VAL A 82 -14.60 -15.56 5.31
N GLY A 83 -14.13 -14.59 4.53
CA GLY A 83 -13.88 -14.56 3.09
C GLY A 83 -13.10 -13.31 2.66
N LYS A 84 -12.26 -13.48 1.64
CA LYS A 84 -11.56 -12.45 0.85
C LYS A 84 -12.56 -11.96 -0.21
N GLY A 85 -12.70 -10.70 -0.61
CA GLY A 85 -11.99 -9.43 -0.38
C GLY A 85 -12.09 -8.59 -1.67
N VAL A 86 -11.91 -7.27 -1.64
CA VAL A 86 -11.63 -6.46 -2.86
C VAL A 86 -10.65 -5.35 -2.50
N GLY A 87 -9.58 -5.23 -3.29
CA GLY A 87 -8.73 -4.05 -3.35
C GLY A 87 -8.44 -3.75 -4.82
N GLU A 88 -8.36 -2.47 -5.18
CA GLU A 88 -7.96 -2.01 -6.52
C GLU A 88 -6.43 -1.94 -6.65
N ASP A 89 -5.97 -2.48 -7.77
CA ASP A 89 -4.89 -2.03 -8.66
C ASP A 89 -3.74 -1.14 -8.13
N GLY A 90 -2.51 -1.63 -8.37
CA GLY A 90 -1.28 -0.85 -8.27
C GLY A 90 -0.09 -1.61 -8.84
N GLU A 91 0.32 -1.30 -10.08
CA GLU A 91 1.48 -1.93 -10.73
C GLU A 91 2.79 -1.59 -10.02
N GLY A 92 3.61 -2.61 -9.71
CA GLY A 92 4.92 -2.44 -9.08
C GLY A 92 5.86 -3.59 -9.44
N LYS A 93 6.85 -3.31 -10.29
CA LYS A 93 7.80 -4.29 -10.84
C LYS A 93 8.96 -4.56 -9.87
N MET A 94 9.49 -5.79 -9.95
CA MET A 94 10.90 -6.22 -9.67
C MET A 94 11.17 -7.04 -8.38
N GLY A 95 11.25 -8.37 -8.54
CA GLY A 95 12.31 -9.22 -7.96
C GLY A 95 12.19 -9.71 -6.51
N GLY A 96 11.87 -11.00 -6.32
CA GLY A 96 12.01 -11.66 -5.01
C GLY A 96 11.60 -13.14 -4.97
N LYS A 97 12.59 -14.05 -5.08
CA LYS A 97 12.60 -15.49 -4.74
C LYS A 97 11.24 -16.21 -4.53
N ASP A 98 11.01 -17.23 -5.36
CA ASP A 98 9.89 -18.16 -5.27
C ASP A 98 9.77 -18.85 -3.88
N GLY A 99 8.75 -18.46 -3.13
CA GLY A 99 8.18 -19.26 -2.04
C GLY A 99 7.47 -20.49 -2.61
N LYS A 100 8.24 -21.49 -3.05
CA LYS A 100 7.71 -22.70 -3.68
C LYS A 100 6.96 -23.54 -2.66
N GLU A 101 5.65 -23.30 -2.55
CA GLU A 101 4.72 -24.15 -1.83
C GLU A 101 4.95 -25.60 -2.28
N LYS A 102 5.27 -26.49 -1.34
CA LYS A 102 5.58 -27.89 -1.64
C LYS A 102 4.29 -28.64 -1.91
N VAL A 103 3.74 -28.42 -3.10
CA VAL A 103 2.62 -29.20 -3.64
C VAL A 103 3.00 -30.67 -3.57
N LYS A 104 2.16 -31.48 -2.90
CA LYS A 104 2.40 -32.92 -2.77
C LYS A 104 2.34 -33.53 -4.18
N PRO A 105 3.35 -34.30 -4.61
CA PRO A 105 3.32 -34.96 -5.91
C PRO A 105 2.24 -36.05 -5.90
N VAL A 106 1.34 -35.98 -6.86
CA VAL A 106 0.29 -36.98 -7.11
C VAL A 106 0.86 -38.05 -8.05
N THR A 107 0.47 -39.31 -7.85
CA THR A 107 0.99 -40.46 -8.59
C THR A 107 -0.09 -41.50 -8.86
N GLY A 108 0.02 -42.25 -9.96
CA GLY A 108 -0.96 -43.26 -10.34
C GLY A 108 -2.18 -42.67 -11.05
N GLU A 109 -3.35 -43.26 -10.83
CA GLU A 109 -4.60 -42.94 -11.53
C GLU A 109 -5.02 -41.47 -11.38
N GLU A 110 -4.93 -40.89 -10.17
CA GLU A 110 -5.23 -39.47 -9.91
C GLU A 110 -4.34 -38.54 -10.77
N ALA A 111 -3.08 -38.92 -11.01
CA ALA A 111 -2.18 -38.15 -11.88
C ALA A 111 -2.54 -38.31 -13.36
N MET A 112 -3.00 -39.49 -13.79
CA MET A 112 -3.50 -39.71 -15.17
C MET A 112 -4.78 -38.92 -15.43
N GLU A 113 -5.71 -38.89 -14.49
CA GLU A 113 -6.95 -38.11 -14.59
C GLU A 113 -6.65 -36.60 -14.68
N LEU A 114 -5.77 -36.08 -13.81
CA LEU A 114 -5.32 -34.67 -13.87
C LEU A 114 -4.66 -34.31 -15.20
N ILE A 115 -3.84 -35.20 -15.77
CA ILE A 115 -3.24 -35.02 -17.09
C ILE A 115 -4.31 -35.04 -18.19
N ALA A 116 -5.23 -36.00 -18.17
CA ALA A 116 -6.30 -36.13 -19.17
C ALA A 116 -7.23 -34.92 -19.16
N ALA A 117 -7.66 -34.47 -17.97
CA ALA A 117 -8.48 -33.28 -17.78
C ALA A 117 -7.78 -32.02 -18.29
N TYR A 118 -6.49 -31.85 -17.97
CA TYR A 118 -5.69 -30.72 -18.45
C TYR A 118 -5.54 -30.70 -19.97
N LEU A 119 -5.21 -31.84 -20.59
CA LEU A 119 -5.06 -31.95 -22.04
C LEU A 119 -6.39 -31.67 -22.76
N LYS A 120 -7.51 -32.19 -22.26
CA LYS A 120 -8.85 -31.92 -22.81
C LYS A 120 -9.24 -30.44 -22.67
N MET A 121 -9.09 -29.86 -21.49
CA MET A 121 -9.45 -28.46 -21.22
C MET A 121 -8.67 -27.48 -22.10
N GLN A 122 -7.38 -27.75 -22.31
CA GLN A 122 -6.49 -26.85 -23.03
C GLN A 122 -6.45 -27.14 -24.54
N ASN A 123 -6.83 -28.36 -24.97
CA ASN A 123 -6.90 -28.87 -26.35
C ASN A 123 -5.70 -28.43 -27.23
N ARG A 124 -4.49 -28.53 -26.69
CA ARG A 124 -3.22 -28.17 -27.35
C ARG A 124 -2.19 -29.28 -27.18
N PRO A 125 -1.29 -29.47 -28.17
CA PRO A 125 -0.19 -30.41 -28.07
C PRO A 125 0.86 -29.93 -27.05
N TYR A 126 1.24 -30.81 -26.12
CA TYR A 126 2.25 -30.55 -25.09
C TYR A 126 3.21 -31.73 -24.91
N SER A 127 4.44 -31.43 -24.52
CA SER A 127 5.41 -32.43 -24.07
C SER A 127 5.33 -32.67 -22.55
N ALA A 128 5.89 -33.79 -22.08
CA ALA A 128 5.92 -34.15 -20.66
C ALA A 128 6.56 -33.07 -19.75
N THR A 129 7.51 -32.29 -20.28
CA THR A 129 8.10 -31.17 -19.53
C THR A 129 7.07 -30.06 -19.32
N GLU A 130 6.35 -29.67 -20.37
CA GLU A 130 5.34 -28.60 -20.32
C GLU A 130 4.14 -29.01 -19.46
N VAL A 131 3.65 -30.25 -19.60
CA VAL A 131 2.59 -30.78 -18.73
C VAL A 131 2.99 -30.70 -17.25
N SER A 132 4.22 -31.09 -16.89
CA SER A 132 4.69 -31.01 -15.50
C SER A 132 4.83 -29.57 -14.97
N LEU A 133 5.15 -28.61 -15.84
CA LEU A 133 5.26 -27.19 -15.50
C LEU A 133 3.88 -26.54 -15.35
N ASN A 134 2.96 -26.81 -16.28
CA ASN A 134 1.61 -26.26 -16.30
C ASN A 134 0.74 -26.82 -15.17
N LEU A 135 0.98 -28.06 -14.75
CA LEU A 135 0.42 -28.65 -13.53
C LEU A 135 1.16 -28.21 -12.25
N HIS A 136 2.04 -27.20 -12.32
CA HIS A 136 2.81 -26.63 -11.21
C HIS A 136 3.57 -27.67 -10.36
N GLY A 137 4.02 -28.76 -10.98
CA GLY A 137 4.72 -29.85 -10.30
C GLY A 137 3.83 -30.81 -9.51
N LYS A 138 2.49 -30.71 -9.58
CA LYS A 138 1.55 -31.72 -9.06
C LYS A 138 1.88 -33.10 -9.61
N VAL A 139 2.23 -33.18 -10.89
CA VAL A 139 2.85 -34.34 -11.51
C VAL A 139 4.29 -33.97 -11.89
N THR A 140 5.27 -34.70 -11.38
CA THR A 140 6.68 -34.43 -11.68
C THR A 140 7.02 -34.82 -13.12
N LYS A 141 8.02 -34.19 -13.75
CA LYS A 141 8.43 -34.47 -15.13
C LYS A 141 8.62 -35.97 -15.42
N THR A 142 9.28 -36.70 -14.51
CA THR A 142 9.54 -38.14 -14.67
C THR A 142 8.28 -38.99 -14.58
N VAL A 143 7.32 -38.59 -13.74
CA VAL A 143 6.02 -39.27 -13.64
C VAL A 143 5.16 -38.93 -14.87
N ALA A 144 5.11 -37.66 -15.29
CA ALA A 144 4.40 -37.22 -16.49
C ALA A 144 4.92 -37.92 -17.76
N ASP A 145 6.25 -38.05 -17.93
CA ASP A 145 6.83 -38.72 -19.10
C ASP A 145 6.52 -40.23 -19.17
N LYS A 146 6.33 -40.88 -18.02
CA LYS A 146 5.86 -42.28 -17.95
C LYS A 146 4.36 -42.36 -18.23
N LEU A 147 3.54 -41.64 -17.47
CA LEU A 147 2.08 -41.69 -17.57
C LEU A 147 1.57 -41.24 -18.94
N LEU A 148 2.17 -40.23 -19.58
CA LEU A 148 1.78 -39.82 -20.93
C LEU A 148 2.04 -40.91 -21.99
N LYS A 149 3.11 -41.71 -21.84
CA LYS A 149 3.39 -42.85 -22.74
C LYS A 149 2.45 -44.01 -22.45
N GLU A 150 2.15 -44.27 -21.19
CA GLU A 150 1.17 -45.28 -20.76
C GLU A 150 -0.25 -44.95 -21.26
N MET A 151 -0.70 -43.70 -21.09
CA MET A 151 -1.99 -43.22 -21.59
C MET A 151 -2.08 -43.21 -23.13
N GLU A 152 -0.96 -43.05 -23.84
CA GLU A 152 -0.89 -43.15 -25.30
C GLU A 152 -0.98 -44.61 -25.77
N GLN A 153 -0.25 -45.52 -25.12
CA GLN A 153 -0.33 -46.98 -25.35
C GLN A 153 -1.73 -47.54 -25.03
N ASN A 154 -2.35 -47.05 -23.97
CA ASN A 154 -3.73 -47.38 -23.59
C ASN A 154 -4.79 -46.70 -24.49
N GLY A 155 -4.38 -45.91 -25.48
CA GLY A 155 -5.29 -45.25 -26.41
C GLY A 155 -6.19 -44.16 -25.80
N GLN A 156 -5.84 -43.63 -24.62
CA GLN A 156 -6.59 -42.58 -23.92
C GLN A 156 -6.24 -41.17 -24.42
N ILE A 157 -5.03 -40.99 -24.95
CA ILE A 157 -4.53 -39.77 -25.59
C ILE A 157 -3.81 -40.12 -26.90
N LYS A 158 -3.57 -39.12 -27.76
CA LYS A 158 -2.66 -39.28 -28.90
C LYS A 158 -1.28 -38.74 -28.55
N GLY A 159 -0.24 -39.37 -29.09
CA GLY A 159 1.12 -38.87 -29.00
C GLY A 159 1.90 -39.08 -30.30
N LYS A 160 2.98 -38.33 -30.46
CA LYS A 160 3.94 -38.48 -31.55
C LYS A 160 5.33 -38.11 -31.08
N ALA A 161 6.28 -39.00 -31.31
CA ALA A 161 7.70 -38.67 -31.24
C ALA A 161 8.08 -37.84 -32.48
N SER A 162 8.57 -36.62 -32.27
CA SER A 162 9.30 -35.90 -33.29
C SER A 162 10.60 -36.65 -33.61
N LYS A 163 10.86 -36.95 -34.89
CA LYS A 163 12.12 -37.55 -35.33
C LYS A 163 13.02 -36.46 -35.91
N SER A 164 13.88 -35.89 -35.08
CA SER A 164 15.02 -35.06 -35.50
C SER A 164 16.33 -35.83 -35.27
N GLY A 165 17.30 -35.67 -36.17
CA GLY A 165 18.55 -36.44 -36.20
C GLY A 165 19.47 -36.27 -34.97
N THR A 166 19.18 -35.29 -34.11
CA THR A 166 19.92 -34.99 -32.87
C THR A 166 19.14 -35.29 -31.58
N GLY A 167 17.94 -35.87 -31.68
CA GLY A 167 17.13 -36.26 -30.52
C GLY A 167 15.64 -36.10 -30.78
N GLY A 168 14.84 -37.07 -30.31
CA GLY A 168 13.38 -37.06 -30.47
C GLY A 168 12.64 -36.63 -29.21
N GLN A 169 11.77 -35.62 -29.34
CA GLN A 169 10.87 -35.17 -28.26
C GLN A 169 9.46 -35.72 -28.50
N TRP A 170 8.84 -36.23 -27.43
CA TRP A 170 7.44 -36.65 -27.44
C TRP A 170 6.51 -35.46 -27.22
N VAL A 171 5.43 -35.42 -27.99
CA VAL A 171 4.34 -34.45 -27.90
C VAL A 171 3.03 -35.22 -27.84
N PHE A 172 2.15 -34.85 -26.91
CA PHE A 172 0.89 -35.51 -26.61
C PHE A 172 -0.29 -34.52 -26.67
N TRP A 173 -1.47 -35.00 -27.07
CA TRP A 173 -2.69 -34.21 -27.13
C TRP A 173 -3.92 -35.07 -26.86
N SER A 174 -5.02 -34.45 -26.45
CA SER A 174 -6.32 -35.11 -26.28
C SER A 174 -6.83 -35.67 -27.62
N ILE A 175 -7.49 -36.83 -27.58
CA ILE A 175 -8.24 -37.34 -28.73
C ILE A 175 -9.35 -36.34 -29.06
N GLN A 176 -9.52 -36.08 -30.36
CA GLN A 176 -10.62 -35.30 -30.91
C GLN A 176 -11.53 -36.30 -31.64
N ASP A 177 -12.79 -36.40 -31.22
CA ASP A 177 -13.75 -37.30 -31.85
C ASP A 177 -14.33 -36.63 -33.10
N PRO A 178 -14.27 -37.26 -34.30
CA PRO A 178 -14.96 -36.71 -35.47
C PRO A 178 -16.49 -36.63 -35.28
N ALA A 179 -17.09 -37.41 -34.37
CA ALA A 179 -18.51 -37.32 -34.05
C ALA A 179 -18.88 -36.03 -33.27
N ASP A 180 -17.91 -35.37 -32.62
CA ASP A 180 -18.10 -34.05 -31.99
C ASP A 180 -18.06 -32.89 -33.03
N SER A 181 -17.95 -33.19 -34.33
CA SER A 181 -17.94 -32.17 -35.39
C SER A 181 -19.35 -31.61 -35.62
N ALA A 182 -19.56 -30.34 -35.28
CA ALA A 182 -20.79 -29.64 -35.59
C ALA A 182 -21.04 -29.55 -37.11
N SER A 183 -22.32 -29.60 -37.51
CA SER A 183 -22.74 -29.37 -38.89
C SER A 183 -22.47 -27.94 -39.36
N PRO A 184 -22.38 -27.68 -40.68
CA PRO A 184 -22.23 -26.32 -41.23
C PRO A 184 -23.32 -25.34 -40.74
N GLU A 185 -24.54 -25.83 -40.58
CA GLU A 185 -25.69 -25.08 -40.09
C GLU A 185 -25.55 -24.71 -38.61
N GLU A 186 -25.09 -25.64 -37.77
CA GLU A 186 -24.81 -25.38 -36.35
C GLU A 186 -23.62 -24.43 -36.17
N LEU A 187 -22.58 -24.54 -37.00
CA LEU A 187 -21.45 -23.61 -37.02
C LEU A 187 -21.92 -22.18 -37.36
N ALA A 188 -22.75 -22.01 -38.38
CA ALA A 188 -23.33 -20.72 -38.73
C ALA A 188 -24.22 -20.14 -37.60
N ALA A 189 -25.02 -20.97 -36.94
CA ALA A 189 -25.83 -20.56 -35.79
C ALA A 189 -24.96 -20.15 -34.59
N MET A 190 -23.86 -20.87 -34.34
CA MET A 190 -22.88 -20.50 -33.31
C MET A 190 -22.18 -19.18 -33.62
N ASP A 191 -21.79 -18.93 -34.88
CA ASP A 191 -21.18 -17.65 -35.28
C ASP A 191 -22.16 -16.46 -35.12
N ILE A 192 -23.46 -16.65 -35.39
CA ILE A 192 -24.51 -15.66 -35.09
C ILE A 192 -24.62 -15.41 -33.58
N SER A 193 -24.59 -16.46 -32.76
CA SER A 193 -24.59 -16.33 -31.28
C SER A 193 -23.32 -15.62 -30.77
N ILE A 194 -22.16 -15.94 -31.33
CA ILE A 194 -20.87 -15.35 -30.96
C ILE A 194 -20.82 -13.86 -31.33
N THR A 195 -21.30 -13.49 -32.52
CA THR A 195 -21.34 -12.09 -32.97
C THR A 195 -22.33 -11.27 -32.13
N THR A 196 -23.58 -11.72 -31.98
CA THR A 196 -24.58 -11.04 -31.14
C THR A 196 -24.13 -10.86 -29.68
N LEU A 197 -23.49 -11.87 -29.07
CA LEU A 197 -22.91 -11.76 -27.74
C LEU A 197 -21.72 -10.78 -27.68
N ARG A 198 -20.87 -10.74 -28.72
CA ARG A 198 -19.78 -9.76 -28.83
C ARG A 198 -20.29 -8.32 -28.95
N ASP A 199 -21.40 -8.11 -29.65
CA ASP A 199 -22.00 -6.78 -29.83
C ASP A 199 -22.76 -6.30 -28.58
N CYS A 200 -23.35 -7.22 -27.81
CA CYS A 200 -24.02 -6.90 -26.55
C CYS A 200 -23.04 -6.63 -25.39
N LEU A 201 -21.85 -7.26 -25.41
CA LEU A 201 -20.86 -7.18 -24.33
C LEU A 201 -20.38 -5.76 -23.98
N PRO A 202 -20.02 -4.89 -24.96
CA PRO A 202 -19.64 -3.49 -24.70
C PRO A 202 -20.76 -2.70 -24.02
N THR A 203 -22.00 -2.84 -24.51
CA THR A 203 -23.18 -2.15 -23.98
C THR A 203 -23.44 -2.56 -22.53
N LEU A 204 -23.40 -3.86 -22.23
CA LEU A 204 -23.61 -4.36 -20.88
C LEU A 204 -22.48 -3.94 -19.92
N LYS A 205 -21.22 -3.92 -20.38
CA LYS A 205 -20.08 -3.40 -19.62
C LYS A 205 -20.18 -1.90 -19.35
N ALA A 206 -20.64 -1.11 -20.32
CA ALA A 206 -20.87 0.32 -20.15
C ALA A 206 -21.98 0.58 -19.11
N ASN A 207 -23.10 -0.15 -19.20
CA ASN A 207 -24.18 -0.08 -18.22
C ASN A 207 -23.69 -0.47 -16.81
N LEU A 208 -22.95 -1.57 -16.67
CA LEU A 208 -22.34 -1.98 -15.40
C LEU A 208 -21.49 -0.84 -14.82
N LYS A 209 -20.56 -0.27 -15.60
CA LYS A 209 -19.73 0.86 -15.15
C LYS A 209 -20.59 2.04 -14.69
N THR A 210 -21.61 2.42 -15.45
CA THR A 210 -22.53 3.52 -15.10
C THR A 210 -23.29 3.22 -13.79
N HIS A 211 -23.80 2.01 -13.59
CA HIS A 211 -24.51 1.63 -12.37
C HIS A 211 -23.58 1.55 -11.17
N THR A 212 -22.36 1.02 -11.31
CA THR A 212 -21.35 1.01 -10.25
C THR A 212 -20.94 2.43 -9.84
N THR A 213 -20.72 3.35 -10.79
CA THR A 213 -20.44 4.76 -10.47
C THR A 213 -21.61 5.39 -9.70
N LYS A 214 -22.86 5.22 -10.18
CA LYS A 214 -24.06 5.73 -9.49
C LYS A 214 -24.18 5.17 -8.06
N LEU A 215 -23.97 3.87 -7.89
CA LEU A 215 -24.00 3.19 -6.59
C LEU A 215 -22.92 3.72 -5.65
N ASN A 216 -21.69 3.92 -6.13
CA ASN A 216 -20.60 4.46 -5.32
C ASN A 216 -20.89 5.92 -4.91
N THR A 217 -21.40 6.76 -5.81
CA THR A 217 -21.84 8.12 -5.46
C THR A 217 -22.93 8.11 -4.40
N LEU A 218 -23.96 7.26 -4.54
CA LEU A 218 -25.04 7.14 -3.55
C LEU A 218 -24.54 6.63 -2.18
N ARG A 219 -23.60 5.68 -2.15
CA ARG A 219 -23.00 5.17 -0.90
C ARG A 219 -21.99 6.13 -0.26
N SER A 220 -21.46 7.08 -1.02
CA SER A 220 -20.58 8.15 -0.49
C SER A 220 -21.34 9.31 0.14
N ALA A 221 -22.64 9.44 -0.14
CA ALA A 221 -23.52 10.40 0.51
C ALA A 221 -24.04 9.84 1.85
N LEU A 222 -24.14 10.71 2.87
CA LEU A 222 -24.82 10.34 4.11
C LEU A 222 -26.31 10.06 3.83
N THR A 223 -26.89 9.13 4.57
CA THR A 223 -28.34 8.92 4.54
C THR A 223 -29.07 10.15 5.09
N ALA A 224 -30.34 10.33 4.74
CA ALA A 224 -31.14 11.47 5.21
C ALA A 224 -31.22 11.55 6.74
N PHE A 225 -31.20 10.40 7.44
CA PHE A 225 -31.20 10.33 8.90
C PHE A 225 -29.86 10.79 9.49
N GLU A 226 -28.73 10.28 8.99
CA GLU A 226 -27.39 10.69 9.44
C GLU A 226 -27.14 12.17 9.13
N LEU A 227 -27.61 12.67 7.98
CA LEU A 227 -27.53 14.08 7.62
C LEU A 227 -28.33 14.97 8.59
N ALA A 228 -29.54 14.55 8.99
CA ALA A 228 -30.32 15.27 9.99
C ALA A 228 -29.59 15.31 11.35
N SER A 229 -29.03 14.18 11.80
CA SER A 229 -28.24 14.10 13.03
C SER A 229 -26.99 15.00 12.97
N ALA A 230 -26.28 15.01 11.84
CA ALA A 230 -25.10 15.85 11.64
C ALA A 230 -25.45 17.35 11.62
N VAL A 231 -26.60 17.72 11.04
CA VAL A 231 -27.10 19.11 11.06
C VAL A 231 -27.41 19.57 12.49
N GLU A 232 -28.07 18.75 13.31
CA GLU A 232 -28.34 19.09 14.70
C GLU A 232 -27.06 19.19 15.55
N GLN A 233 -26.11 18.28 15.37
CA GLN A 233 -24.79 18.38 16.02
C GLN A 233 -24.08 19.70 15.64
N ILE A 234 -24.01 20.02 14.34
CA ILE A 234 -23.36 21.24 13.85
C ILE A 234 -24.08 22.49 14.36
N ARG A 235 -25.42 22.46 14.50
CA ARG A 235 -26.20 23.56 15.10
C ARG A 235 -25.85 23.75 16.57
N ALA A 236 -25.84 22.68 17.37
CA ALA A 236 -25.47 22.73 18.78
C ALA A 236 -24.01 23.22 18.98
N GLU A 237 -23.07 22.69 18.19
CA GLU A 237 -21.68 23.15 18.21
C GLU A 237 -21.55 24.63 17.85
N ASN A 238 -22.28 25.10 16.83
CA ASN A 238 -22.27 26.50 16.44
C ASN A 238 -22.88 27.41 17.52
N GLN A 239 -23.92 26.96 18.22
CA GLN A 239 -24.47 27.68 19.37
C GLN A 239 -23.43 27.78 20.49
N ALA A 240 -22.83 26.67 20.92
CA ALA A 240 -21.80 26.66 21.96
C ALA A 240 -20.58 27.53 21.59
N LYS A 241 -20.13 27.48 20.32
CA LYS A 241 -19.05 28.35 19.79
C LYS A 241 -19.45 29.83 19.81
N ARG A 242 -20.69 30.18 19.48
CA ARG A 242 -21.23 31.56 19.55
C ARG A 242 -21.33 32.06 20.99
N GLU A 243 -21.82 31.24 21.92
CA GLU A 243 -21.92 31.60 23.34
C GLU A 243 -20.54 31.81 23.97
N LYS A 244 -19.58 30.93 23.68
CA LYS A 244 -18.18 31.11 24.08
C LYS A 244 -17.60 32.40 23.52
N LEU A 245 -17.77 32.66 22.23
CA LEU A 245 -17.31 33.88 21.56
C LEU A 245 -17.98 35.15 22.12
N ARG A 246 -19.26 35.07 22.49
CA ARG A 246 -19.98 36.15 23.19
C ARG A 246 -19.35 36.43 24.55
N GLY A 247 -19.12 35.41 25.38
CA GLY A 247 -18.46 35.57 26.68
C GLY A 247 -17.02 36.10 26.63
N LEU A 248 -16.29 35.84 25.53
CA LEU A 248 -15.00 36.49 25.27
C LEU A 248 -15.16 37.97 24.91
N LYS A 249 -16.16 38.32 24.07
CA LYS A 249 -16.41 39.72 23.65
C LYS A 249 -16.96 40.60 24.76
N GLU A 250 -17.80 40.05 25.63
CA GLU A 250 -18.45 40.75 26.74
C GLU A 250 -17.52 40.88 27.97
N GLY A 251 -16.26 40.43 27.88
CA GLY A 251 -15.27 40.54 28.97
C GLY A 251 -15.53 39.62 30.17
N VAL A 252 -16.53 38.73 30.08
CA VAL A 252 -16.91 37.78 31.15
C VAL A 252 -15.78 36.76 31.40
N MET A 253 -15.01 36.42 30.36
CA MET A 253 -13.77 35.66 30.49
C MET A 253 -12.56 36.59 30.49
N LYS A 254 -11.66 36.45 31.49
CA LYS A 254 -10.37 37.15 31.51
C LYS A 254 -9.51 36.73 30.31
N THR A 255 -9.45 37.58 29.30
CA THR A 255 -8.51 37.45 28.18
C THR A 255 -7.22 38.20 28.52
N VAL A 256 -6.08 37.51 28.48
CA VAL A 256 -4.77 38.18 28.50
C VAL A 256 -4.50 38.74 27.10
N THR A 257 -4.13 40.01 27.02
CA THR A 257 -3.76 40.65 25.74
C THR A 257 -2.38 40.19 25.27
N THR A 258 -2.12 40.30 23.96
CA THR A 258 -0.79 40.00 23.40
C THR A 258 0.29 40.90 23.99
N GLU A 259 -0.04 42.16 24.28
CA GLU A 259 0.87 43.15 24.87
C GLU A 259 1.26 42.79 26.32
N GLU A 260 0.32 42.29 27.12
CA GLU A 260 0.59 41.79 28.47
C GLU A 260 1.50 40.54 28.43
N VAL A 261 1.24 39.59 27.53
CA VAL A 261 2.11 38.41 27.34
C VAL A 261 3.51 38.85 26.93
N GLU A 262 3.64 39.72 25.93
CA GLU A 262 4.93 40.25 25.48
C GLU A 262 5.70 40.97 26.59
N LYS A 263 5.01 41.74 27.44
CA LYS A 263 5.62 42.43 28.58
C LYS A 263 6.15 41.42 29.60
N VAL A 264 5.32 40.45 30.00
CA VAL A 264 5.73 39.38 30.93
C VAL A 264 6.90 38.57 30.36
N GLU A 265 6.92 38.28 29.06
CA GLU A 265 8.06 37.64 28.40
C GLU A 265 9.34 38.49 28.44
N LYS A 266 9.24 39.80 28.18
CA LYS A 266 10.38 40.74 28.24
C LYS A 266 10.93 40.83 29.67
N ASP A 267 10.05 40.93 30.66
CA ASP A 267 10.42 40.94 32.08
C ASP A 267 11.05 39.61 32.51
N LEU A 268 10.49 38.46 32.12
CA LEU A 268 11.05 37.13 32.39
C LEU A 268 12.45 36.98 31.78
N LYS A 269 12.63 37.36 30.51
CA LYS A 269 13.94 37.33 29.83
C LYS A 269 14.95 38.24 30.52
N TYR A 270 14.54 39.44 30.94
CA TYR A 270 15.38 40.37 31.69
C TYR A 270 15.81 39.81 33.06
N TRP A 271 14.85 39.34 33.86
CA TRP A 271 15.14 38.82 35.20
C TRP A 271 15.92 37.50 35.17
N ALA A 272 15.67 36.62 34.18
CA ALA A 272 16.48 35.41 33.96
C ALA A 272 17.93 35.77 33.63
N ALA A 273 18.16 36.74 32.74
CA ALA A 273 19.51 37.22 32.44
C ALA A 273 20.20 37.86 33.66
N LYS A 274 19.46 38.59 34.50
CA LYS A 274 19.97 39.15 35.76
C LYS A 274 20.28 38.05 36.80
N ARG A 275 19.42 37.03 36.96
CA ARG A 275 19.67 35.85 37.82
C ARG A 275 20.95 35.14 37.38
N PHE A 276 21.08 34.82 36.10
CA PHE A 276 22.27 34.18 35.54
C PHE A 276 23.54 35.01 35.74
N ALA A 277 23.52 36.31 35.42
CA ALA A 277 24.69 37.17 35.59
C ALA A 277 25.11 37.33 37.06
N ARG A 278 24.15 37.44 37.99
CA ARG A 278 24.41 37.49 39.43
C ARG A 278 24.95 36.16 39.96
N LYS A 279 24.33 35.04 39.59
CA LYS A 279 24.78 33.69 39.96
C LYS A 279 26.21 33.45 39.48
N LYS A 280 26.51 33.74 38.21
CA LYS A 280 27.88 33.60 37.66
C LYS A 280 28.90 34.52 38.35
N ALA A 281 28.53 35.75 38.69
CA ALA A 281 29.41 36.65 39.43
C ALA A 281 29.69 36.14 40.86
N PHE A 282 28.68 35.54 41.50
CA PHE A 282 28.79 34.90 42.80
C PHE A 282 29.65 33.63 42.75
N GLU A 283 29.39 32.71 41.82
CA GLU A 283 30.17 31.49 41.59
C GLU A 283 31.65 31.79 41.31
N ASN A 284 31.95 32.88 40.58
CA ASN A 284 33.32 33.33 40.36
C ASN A 284 34.00 33.79 41.67
N LEU A 285 33.29 34.55 42.52
CA LEU A 285 33.80 35.00 43.82
C LEU A 285 33.98 33.83 44.79
N GLU A 286 33.01 32.93 44.84
CA GLU A 286 33.08 31.66 45.57
C GLU A 286 34.30 30.83 45.12
N GLY A 287 34.55 30.76 43.81
CA GLY A 287 35.72 30.12 43.22
C GLY A 287 37.05 30.67 43.74
N VAL A 288 37.16 31.99 43.93
CA VAL A 288 38.36 32.64 44.50
C VAL A 288 38.46 32.43 46.01
N LEU A 289 37.33 32.38 46.73
CA LEU A 289 37.31 32.17 48.18
C LEU A 289 37.57 30.71 48.60
N ARG A 290 37.52 29.76 47.66
CA ARG A 290 37.84 28.33 47.88
C ARG A 290 39.33 28.03 48.03
N ASP A 291 40.22 29.01 47.87
CA ASP A 291 41.65 28.90 48.20
C ASP A 291 41.86 28.84 49.74
N GLY A 292 41.36 27.78 50.38
CA GLY A 292 41.59 27.46 51.80
C GLY A 292 40.38 27.00 52.62
N MET A 293 39.16 26.98 52.07
CA MET A 293 37.93 26.55 52.79
C MET A 293 36.96 25.78 51.87
N THR A 294 36.07 24.95 52.46
CA THR A 294 35.03 24.22 51.71
C THR A 294 33.86 25.13 51.31
N LYS A 295 32.97 24.68 50.42
CA LYS A 295 31.79 25.46 50.00
C LYS A 295 30.90 25.75 51.21
N GLU A 296 30.64 24.69 51.94
CA GLU A 296 29.71 24.59 53.04
C GLU A 296 30.15 25.52 54.18
N ASP A 297 31.43 25.48 54.55
CA ASP A 297 32.03 26.40 55.53
C ASP A 297 31.91 27.88 55.15
N ILE A 298 32.09 28.21 53.86
CA ILE A 298 32.02 29.59 53.36
C ILE A 298 30.57 30.07 53.39
N TRP A 299 29.63 29.24 52.93
CA TRP A 299 28.22 29.59 52.84
C TRP A 299 27.57 29.71 54.22
N GLU A 300 27.89 28.81 55.16
CA GLU A 300 27.42 28.88 56.56
C GLU A 300 27.94 30.16 57.25
N LYS A 301 29.23 30.46 57.13
CA LYS A 301 29.83 31.68 57.72
C LYS A 301 29.30 32.98 57.11
N ALA A 302 28.92 32.96 55.84
CA ALA A 302 28.38 34.12 55.12
C ALA A 302 26.85 34.24 55.17
N GLY A 303 26.15 33.24 55.71
CA GLY A 303 24.68 33.20 55.76
C GLY A 303 24.03 33.06 54.38
N ILE A 304 24.61 32.22 53.50
CA ILE A 304 24.18 32.04 52.11
C ILE A 304 23.47 30.69 51.94
N GLU A 305 22.27 30.75 51.36
CA GLU A 305 21.42 29.58 51.08
C GLU A 305 21.45 29.22 49.58
N GLU A 306 21.23 27.94 49.26
CA GLU A 306 21.13 27.49 47.86
C GLU A 306 19.76 27.82 47.26
N ASP A 307 19.75 28.20 45.98
CA ASP A 307 18.55 28.61 45.24
C ASP A 307 17.69 27.37 44.92
N VAL A 308 16.50 27.27 45.54
CA VAL A 308 15.66 26.05 45.59
C VAL A 308 14.62 25.95 44.45
N TYR A 309 14.82 26.67 43.33
CA TYR A 309 13.85 26.80 42.22
C TYR A 309 14.45 26.68 40.80
#